data_AF-A0A3R7WCL6-F1
#
_entry.id   AF-A0A3R7WCL6-F1
#
_cell.length_a   1.000
_cell.length_b   1.000
_cell.length_c   1.000
_cell.angle_alpha   90.00
_cell.angle_beta   90.00
_cell.angle_gamma   90.00
#
_symmetry.space_group_name_H-M   'P 1'
#
loop_
_entity.id
_entity.type
_entity.pdbx_description
1 polymer ?
#
loop_
_entity_poly.entity_id
_entity_poly.type
_entity_poly.pdbx_seq_one_letter_code
_entity_poly.pdbx_strand_id
1 'polypeptide(L)'
;MTVKDNKLGTIGEKDELSVGEYVIFEKTGIAKPFQQNNTATVTGWYEDIEVIDSDPSHYFGYSGYNNGVPTAAGLLSVIFIGISVLMYMGRNKD
;
A
#
# COMPACT_ATOMS: atom_id res chain seq x y z
N MET A 1 8.11 10.26 -20.51
CA MET A 1 7.80 9.50 -19.28
C MET A 1 6.87 10.30 -18.38
N THR A 2 5.87 9.65 -17.81
CA THR A 2 4.94 10.25 -16.85
C THR A 2 4.75 9.33 -15.66
N VAL A 3 4.75 9.88 -14.44
CA VAL A 3 4.43 9.16 -13.22
C VAL A 3 3.15 9.72 -12.62
N LYS A 4 2.15 8.87 -12.38
CA LYS A 4 0.85 9.23 -11.79
C LYS A 4 0.56 8.39 -10.57
N ASP A 5 0.07 9.02 -9.52
CA ASP A 5 -0.59 8.38 -8.40
C ASP A 5 -2.11 8.49 -8.57
N ASN A 6 -2.84 7.41 -8.30
CA ASN A 6 -4.30 7.39 -8.50
C ASN A 6 -5.10 8.30 -7.55
N LYS A 7 -4.51 8.80 -6.45
CA LYS A 7 -5.11 9.75 -5.51
C LYS A 7 -4.53 11.16 -5.57
N LEU A 8 -3.24 11.31 -5.90
CA LEU A 8 -2.49 12.58 -5.96
C LEU A 8 -2.32 13.12 -7.39
N GLY A 9 -2.72 12.36 -8.41
CA GLY A 9 -2.60 12.73 -9.82
C GLY A 9 -1.16 12.64 -10.32
N THR A 10 -0.79 13.49 -11.30
CA THR A 10 0.58 13.54 -11.81
C THR A 10 1.58 13.88 -10.70
N ILE A 11 2.59 13.03 -10.58
CA ILE A 11 3.74 13.19 -9.70
C ILE A 11 4.85 13.94 -10.43
N GLY A 12 5.12 13.57 -11.69
CA GLY A 12 6.10 14.23 -12.53
C GLY A 12 6.07 13.74 -13.97
N GLU A 13 6.66 14.53 -14.85
CA GLU A 13 6.78 14.29 -16.29
C GLU A 13 8.19 14.65 -16.74
N LYS A 14 8.71 13.87 -17.70
CA LYS A 14 9.99 14.13 -18.37
C LYS A 14 9.86 13.72 -19.82
N ASP A 15 10.24 14.62 -20.72
CA ASP A 15 10.01 14.44 -22.15
C ASP A 15 10.89 13.32 -22.74
N GLU A 16 12.19 13.37 -22.47
CA GLU A 16 13.17 12.43 -23.03
C GLU A 16 14.07 11.82 -21.96
N LEU A 17 14.39 10.54 -22.12
CA LEU A 17 15.35 9.78 -21.30
C LEU A 17 16.42 9.21 -22.22
N SER A 18 17.69 9.48 -21.91
CA SER A 18 18.82 8.82 -22.56
C SER A 18 18.89 7.35 -22.15
N VAL A 19 19.59 6.53 -22.92
CA VAL A 19 19.81 5.12 -22.58
C VAL A 19 20.49 5.00 -21.22
N GLY A 20 19.84 4.29 -20.29
CA GLY A 20 20.31 4.10 -18.92
C GLY A 20 20.06 5.29 -17.98
N GLU A 21 19.46 6.38 -18.47
CA GLU A 21 19.03 7.50 -17.62
C GLU A 21 17.83 7.08 -16.77
N TYR A 22 17.81 7.55 -15.53
CA TYR A 22 16.66 7.44 -14.64
C TYR A 22 16.35 8.81 -14.06
N VAL A 23 15.09 9.01 -13.67
CA VAL A 23 14.62 10.21 -12.98
C VAL A 23 13.87 9.80 -11.71
N ILE A 24 14.03 10.59 -10.66
CA ILE A 24 13.30 10.43 -9.41
C ILE A 24 12.34 11.60 -9.30
N PHE A 25 11.05 11.31 -9.11
CA PHE A 25 10.03 12.31 -8.77
C PHE A 25 9.55 12.10 -7.35
N GLU A 26 9.61 13.14 -6.54
CA GLU A 26 9.15 13.12 -5.15
C GLU A 26 7.93 14.02 -4.97
N LYS A 27 6.89 13.49 -4.31
CA LYS A 27 5.70 14.27 -3.92
C LYS A 27 5.18 13.75 -2.59
N THR A 28 5.01 14.66 -1.64
CA THR A 28 4.43 14.33 -0.33
C THR A 28 2.91 14.44 -0.39
N GLY A 29 2.22 13.44 0.15
CA GLY A 29 0.76 13.42 0.28
C GLY A 29 0.31 12.56 1.44
N ILE A 30 -0.95 12.73 1.86
CA ILE A 30 -1.56 11.88 2.88
C ILE A 30 -2.13 10.63 2.19
N ALA A 31 -1.67 9.45 2.61
CA ALA A 31 -2.22 8.20 2.13
C ALA A 31 -3.71 8.08 2.50
N LYS A 32 -4.57 7.87 1.50
CA LYS A 32 -6.01 7.66 1.74
C LYS A 32 -6.28 6.21 2.12
N PRO A 33 -7.32 5.92 2.93
CA PRO A 33 -7.68 4.54 3.23
C PRO A 33 -7.80 3.68 1.97
N PHE A 34 -7.37 2.41 2.09
CA PHE A 34 -7.34 1.38 1.05
C PHE A 34 -6.13 1.45 0.08
N GLN A 35 -6.20 0.66 -0.99
CA GLN A 35 -5.14 0.51 -1.98
C GLN A 35 -5.00 1.78 -2.83
N GLN A 36 -3.74 2.15 -3.03
CA GLN A 36 -3.28 3.24 -3.88
C GLN A 36 -2.25 2.69 -4.87
N ASN A 37 -2.09 3.38 -6.01
CA ASN A 37 -1.27 2.91 -7.11
C ASN A 37 -0.47 4.07 -7.71
N ASN A 38 0.84 3.89 -7.82
CA ASN A 38 1.74 4.70 -8.60
C ASN A 38 2.02 3.97 -9.92
N THR A 39 1.75 4.61 -11.05
CA THR A 39 2.05 4.05 -12.36
C THR A 39 3.02 4.96 -13.10
N ALA A 40 4.15 4.38 -13.50
CA ALA A 40 5.09 4.99 -14.43
C ALA A 40 4.79 4.51 -15.85
N THR A 41 4.67 5.44 -16.79
CA THR A 41 4.45 5.13 -18.21
C THR A 41 5.54 5.79 -19.05
N VAL A 42 6.13 5.02 -19.95
CA VAL A 42 7.14 5.48 -20.91
C VAL A 42 6.67 5.14 -22.31
N THR A 43 6.78 6.11 -23.20
CA THR A 43 6.59 5.92 -24.64
C THR A 43 7.95 6.08 -25.30
N GLY A 44 8.34 5.11 -26.12
CA GLY A 44 9.52 5.15 -26.97
C GLY A 44 9.15 5.02 -28.44
N TRP A 45 10.06 5.44 -29.31
CA TRP A 45 9.91 5.32 -30.75
C TRP A 45 11.11 4.60 -31.35
N TYR A 46 10.85 3.65 -32.23
CA TYR A 46 11.85 3.03 -33.10
C TYR A 46 11.34 3.14 -34.54
N GLU A 47 12.00 3.99 -35.34
CA GLU A 47 11.48 4.41 -36.64
C GLU A 47 10.06 4.97 -36.50
N ASP A 48 9.09 4.43 -37.24
CA ASP A 48 7.67 4.82 -37.16
C ASP A 48 6.86 3.95 -36.18
N ILE A 49 7.54 3.12 -35.37
CA ILE A 49 6.89 2.22 -34.41
C ILE A 49 6.92 2.84 -33.02
N GLU A 50 5.73 3.10 -32.47
CA GLU A 50 5.55 3.47 -31.07
C GLU A 50 5.57 2.22 -30.18
N VAL A 51 6.34 2.27 -29.09
CA VAL A 51 6.33 1.26 -28.04
C VAL A 51 6.01 1.92 -26.70
N ILE A 52 5.20 1.24 -25.89
CA ILE A 52 4.74 1.77 -24.60
C ILE A 52 5.02 0.74 -23.52
N ASP A 53 5.63 1.18 -22.42
CA ASP A 53 5.84 0.37 -21.21
C ASP A 53 5.15 1.03 -20.01
N SER A 54 4.62 0.22 -19.11
CA SER A 54 3.91 0.67 -17.91
C SER A 54 4.28 -0.20 -16.71
N ASP A 55 4.83 0.44 -15.67
CA ASP A 55 5.23 -0.18 -14.42
C ASP A 55 4.33 0.28 -13.25
N PRO A 56 3.37 -0.56 -12.78
CA PRO A 56 2.52 -0.25 -11.64
C PRO A 56 3.15 -0.66 -10.31
N SER A 57 2.99 0.18 -9.30
CA SER A 57 3.43 -0.04 -7.92
C SER A 57 2.31 0.26 -6.93
N HIS A 58 2.16 -0.56 -5.90
CA HIS A 58 1.05 -0.43 -4.95
C HIS A 58 1.51 -0.11 -3.53
N TYR A 59 0.70 0.70 -2.85
CA TYR A 59 0.84 0.96 -1.41
C TYR A 59 -0.54 1.11 -0.77
N PHE A 60 -0.63 0.85 0.54
CA PHE A 60 -1.91 0.84 1.27
C PHE A 60 -1.94 1.97 2.29
N GLY A 61 -2.97 2.81 2.24
CA GLY A 61 -3.24 3.76 3.30
C GLY A 61 -4.15 3.13 4.35
N TYR A 62 -3.76 3.20 5.61
CA TYR A 62 -4.60 2.82 6.74
C TYR A 62 -5.19 4.09 7.36
N SER A 63 -6.51 4.25 7.25
CA SER A 63 -7.21 5.18 8.14
C SER A 63 -7.39 4.44 9.45
N GLY A 64 -6.69 4.88 10.49
CA GLY A 64 -6.86 4.38 11.86
C GLY A 64 -8.26 4.66 12.37
N TYR A 65 -9.24 3.92 11.86
CA TYR A 65 -10.63 4.02 12.24
C TYR A 65 -10.71 3.55 13.70
N ASN A 66 -10.64 4.52 14.62
CA ASN A 66 -10.65 4.33 16.07
C ASN A 66 -12.05 3.95 16.59
N ASN A 67 -12.80 3.11 15.87
CA ASN A 67 -14.13 2.69 16.31
C ASN A 67 -14.08 1.34 17.04
N GLY A 68 -13.22 1.23 18.05
CA GLY A 68 -13.31 0.19 19.08
C GLY A 68 -13.22 -1.26 18.60
N VAL A 69 -12.86 -1.53 17.34
CA VAL A 69 -12.58 -2.88 16.90
C VAL A 69 -11.28 -3.31 17.56
N PRO A 70 -11.27 -4.42 18.33
CA PRO A 70 -10.03 -4.90 18.89
C PRO A 70 -9.10 -5.24 17.73
N THR A 71 -8.01 -4.48 17.61
CA THR A 71 -6.83 -4.93 16.87
C THR A 71 -6.43 -6.30 17.42
N ALA A 72 -5.65 -7.11 16.69
CA ALA A 72 -5.35 -8.52 17.04
C ALA A 72 -5.10 -8.78 18.55
N ALA A 73 -4.50 -7.82 19.25
CA ALA A 73 -4.40 -7.77 20.71
C ALA A 73 -5.72 -8.07 21.46
N GLY A 74 -6.84 -7.41 21.14
CA GLY A 74 -8.09 -7.61 21.87
C GLY A 74 -8.76 -8.96 21.60
N LEU A 75 -8.60 -9.54 20.40
CA LEU A 75 -9.02 -10.93 20.14
C LEU A 75 -8.16 -11.92 20.93
N LEU A 76 -6.85 -11.71 20.99
CA LEU A 76 -5.93 -12.54 21.77
C LEU A 76 -6.26 -12.47 23.27
N SER A 77 -6.59 -11.30 23.82
CA SER A 77 -6.97 -11.14 25.22
C SER A 77 -8.20 -11.96 25.59
N VAL A 78 -9.25 -11.95 24.76
CA VAL A 78 -10.47 -12.73 25.01
C VAL A 78 -10.19 -14.23 24.95
N ILE A 79 -9.33 -14.68 24.02
CA ILE A 79 -8.88 -16.07 23.94
C ILE A 79 -8.09 -16.47 25.20
N PHE A 80 -7.13 -15.64 25.63
CA PHE A 80 -6.33 -15.92 26.84
C PHE A 80 -7.18 -15.95 28.12
N ILE A 81 -8.13 -15.02 28.27
CA ILE A 81 -9.07 -15.02 29.40
C ILE A 81 -9.93 -16.28 29.37
N GLY A 82 -10.50 -16.62 28.20
CA GLY A 82 -11.33 -17.81 28.04
C GLY A 82 -10.58 -19.11 28.42
N ILE A 83 -9.35 -19.26 27.92
CA ILE A 83 -8.50 -20.42 28.25
C ILE A 83 -8.14 -20.44 29.74
N SER A 84 -7.84 -19.28 30.34
CA SER A 84 -7.50 -19.18 31.76
C SER A 84 -8.68 -19.56 32.67
N VAL A 85 -9.90 -19.15 32.32
CA VAL A 85 -11.13 -19.53 33.03
C VAL A 85 -11.40 -21.04 32.89
N LEU A 86 -11.23 -21.58 31.68
CA LEU A 86 -11.35 -23.03 31.45
C LEU A 86 -10.32 -23.83 32.25
N MET A 87 -9.07 -23.36 32.33
CA MET A 87 -8.02 -23.97 33.15
C MET A 87 -8.34 -23.89 34.65
N TYR A 88 -8.86 -22.76 35.12
CA TYR A 88 -9.27 -22.58 36.51
C TYR A 88 -10.43 -23.51 36.88
N MET A 89 -11.46 -23.59 36.03
CA MET A 89 -12.59 -24.49 36.23
C MET A 89 -12.19 -25.97 36.13
N GLY A 90 -11.24 -26.31 35.26
CA GLY A 90 -10.71 -27.66 35.13
C GLY A 90 -9.87 -28.10 36.33
N ARG A 91 -9.23 -27.16 37.04
CA ARG A 91 -8.39 -27.44 38.22
C ARG A 91 -9.19 -27.63 39.52
N ASN A 92 -10.43 -27.13 39.55
CA ASN A 92 -11.29 -27.16 40.75
C ASN A 92 -12.31 -28.32 40.72
N LYS A 93 -12.06 -29.36 39.91
CA LYS A 93 -12.94 -30.55 39.78
C LYS A 93 -12.45 -31.77 40.56
N ASP A 94 -11.51 -31.59 41.49
CA ASP A 94 -11.11 -32.60 42.49
C ASP A 94 -11.80 -32.35 43.83
#